data_AF-A0A2V6TLQ7-F1
#
_entry.id   AF-A0A2V6TLQ7-F1
#
_cell.length_a   1.000
_cell.length_b   1.000
_cell.length_c   1.000
_cell.angle_alpha   90.00
_cell.angle_beta   90.00
_cell.angle_gamma   90.00
#
_symmetry.space_group_name_H-M   'P 1'
#
loop_
_entity.id
_entity.type
_entity.pdbx_description
1 polymer ?
#
loop_
_entity_poly.entity_id
_entity_poly.type
_entity_poly.pdbx_seq_one_letter_code
_entity_poly.pdbx_strand_id
1 'polypeptide(L)' 'MNQSFMVPGFKLESGRVLAELALAYETYGQLAPDGRNAILVTHGFTGNHFAASPPTPDMPFAGWWSGLVGPGKA' A
#
# COMPACT_ATOMS: atom_id res chain seq x y z
N MET A 1 -9.31 1.94 -2.61
CA MET A 1 -10.03 1.19 -1.56
C MET A 1 -8.97 0.66 -0.61
N ASN A 2 -9.11 0.90 0.70
CA ASN A 2 -8.20 0.33 1.68
C ASN A 2 -8.40 -1.18 1.74
N GLN A 3 -7.33 -1.93 1.51
CA GLN A 3 -7.31 -3.38 1.60
C GLN A 3 -6.44 -3.80 2.78
N SER A 4 -6.74 -4.94 3.36
CA SER A 4 -5.93 -5.54 4.42
C SER A 4 -5.45 -6.92 3.99
N PHE A 5 -4.18 -7.21 4.25
CA PHE A 5 -3.60 -8.53 4.11
C PHE A 5 -3.31 -9.09 5.50
N MET A 6 -3.88 -10.25 5.81
CA MET A 6 -3.85 -10.86 7.14
C MET A 6 -2.96 -12.11 7.12
N VAL A 7 -2.06 -12.25 8.10
CA VAL A 7 -1.19 -13.42 8.24
C VAL A 7 -1.17 -13.89 9.71
N PRO A 8 -1.73 -15.06 10.04
CA PRO A 8 -1.62 -15.61 11.39
C PRO A 8 -0.21 -16.17 11.65
N GLY A 9 0.27 -16.05 12.88
CA GLY A 9 1.54 -16.65 13.33
C GLY A 9 2.78 -16.14 12.58
N PHE A 10 2.84 -14.85 12.26
CA PHE A 10 3.92 -14.27 11.47
C PHE A 10 5.25 -14.23 12.24
N LYS A 11 6.27 -14.90 11.72
CA LYS A 11 7.62 -14.95 12.31
C LYS A 11 8.42 -13.70 11.94
N LEU A 12 8.89 -12.99 12.94
CA LEU A 12 9.76 -11.83 12.77
C LEU A 12 11.23 -12.24 12.70
N GLU A 13 12.06 -11.41 12.07
CA GLU A 13 13.52 -11.60 12.02
C GLU A 13 14.17 -11.67 13.41
N SER A 14 13.57 -11.00 14.41
CA SER A 14 13.99 -11.07 15.81
C SER A 14 13.76 -12.43 16.49
N GLY A 15 13.15 -13.40 15.79
CA GLY A 15 12.77 -14.71 16.31
C GLY A 15 11.46 -14.75 17.09
N ARG A 16 10.83 -13.59 17.32
CA ARG A 16 9.48 -13.50 17.92
C ARG A 16 8.39 -13.82 16.90
N VAL A 17 7.21 -14.19 17.40
CA VAL A 17 6.02 -14.44 16.57
C VAL A 17 4.94 -13.42 16.91
N LEU A 18 4.43 -12.74 15.89
CA LEU A 18 3.17 -12.01 15.99
C LEU A 18 2.03 -13.01 15.85
N ALA A 19 1.09 -13.02 16.80
CA ALA A 19 -0.07 -13.89 16.74
C ALA A 19 -0.86 -13.68 15.44
N GLU A 20 -0.94 -12.43 14.99
CA GLU A 20 -1.51 -12.03 13.71
C GLU A 20 -0.81 -10.77 13.21
N LEU A 21 -0.47 -10.73 11.92
CA LEU A 21 -0.05 -9.54 11.19
C LEU A 21 -1.23 -9.06 10.34
N ALA A 22 -1.62 -7.81 10.53
CA ALA A 22 -2.57 -7.10 9.67
C ALA A 22 -1.82 -5.99 8.92
N LEU A 23 -1.72 -6.10 7.60
CA LEU A 23 -1.03 -5.12 6.76
C LEU A 23 -2.03 -4.38 5.87
N ALA A 24 -2.16 -3.07 6.06
CA ALA A 24 -2.94 -2.23 5.16
C ALA A 24 -2.17 -1.94 3.87
N TYR A 25 -2.86 -2.00 2.73
CA TYR A 25 -2.31 -1.64 1.43
C TYR A 25 -3.40 -1.06 0.51
N GLU A 26 -2.97 -0.43 -0.58
CA GLU A 26 -3.85 -0.09 -1.69
C GLU A 26 -3.15 -0.34 -3.03
N THR A 27 -3.95 -0.46 -4.09
CA THR A 27 -3.47 -0.70 -5.46
C THR A 27 -4.02 0.37 -6.39
N TYR A 28 -3.25 0.67 -7.44
CA TYR A 28 -3.64 1.63 -8.47
C TYR A 28 -3.49 0.99 -9.85
N GLY A 29 -4.48 1.22 -10.72
CA GLY A 29 -4.51 0.61 -12.04
C GLY A 29 -4.98 -0.85 -12.01
N GLN A 30 -4.55 -1.61 -13.01
CA GLN A 30 -4.99 -2.99 -13.23
C GLN A 30 -3.79 -3.91 -13.44
N LEU A 31 -3.75 -5.02 -12.71
CA LEU A 31 -2.76 -6.06 -12.89
C LEU A 31 -2.98 -6.76 -14.24
N ALA A 32 -1.92 -6.95 -15.01
CA ALA A 32 -1.94 -7.73 -16.24
C ALA A 32 -2.25 -9.22 -15.92
N PRO A 33 -2.88 -9.97 -16.83
CA PRO A 33 -3.19 -11.38 -16.60
C PRO A 33 -1.96 -12.26 -16.28
N ASP A 34 -0.78 -11.87 -16.75
CA ASP A 34 0.49 -12.56 -16.48
C ASP A 34 1.21 -12.04 -15.21
N GLY A 35 0.65 -11.02 -14.55
CA GLY A 35 1.17 -10.43 -13.33
C GLY A 35 2.45 -9.60 -13.48
N ARG A 36 2.94 -9.34 -14.70
CA ARG A 36 4.28 -8.79 -14.92
C ARG A 36 4.39 -7.26 -14.88
N ASN A 37 3.30 -6.56 -14.57
CA ASN A 37 3.28 -5.10 -14.46
C ASN A 37 3.11 -4.59 -13.02
N ALA A 38 3.33 -5.45 -12.02
CA ALA A 38 3.27 -5.03 -10.61
C ALA A 38 4.51 -4.21 -10.23
N ILE A 39 4.29 -3.06 -9.58
CA ILE A 39 5.34 -2.24 -8.95
C ILE A 39 5.00 -2.10 -7.47
N LEU A 40 5.93 -2.46 -6.59
CA LEU A 40 5.80 -2.24 -5.16
C LEU A 40 6.38 -0.89 -4.77
N VAL A 41 5.59 -0.08 -4.08
CA VAL A 41 6.02 1.20 -3.51
C VAL A 41 6.06 1.07 -1.99
N THR A 42 7.22 1.34 -1.39
CA THR A 42 7.39 1.39 0.06
C THR A 42 7.36 2.84 0.52
N HIS A 43 6.61 3.12 1.59
CA HIS A 43 6.49 4.47 2.13
C HIS A 43 7.70 4.87 3.00
N GLY A 44 7.86 6.18 3.23
CA GLY A 44 8.82 6.71 4.20
C GLY A 44 8.38 6.48 5.66
N PHE A 45 9.22 6.89 6.61
CA PHE A 45 9.02 6.62 8.05
C PHE A 45 7.69 7.12 8.61
N THR A 46 7.27 8.35 8.25
CA THR A 46 5.99 8.94 8.68
C THR A 46 4.86 8.72 7.68
N GLY A 47 5.11 7.93 6.63
CA GLY A 47 4.15 7.65 5.59
C GLY A 47 3.20 6.50 5.95
N ASN A 48 2.30 6.21 5.02
CA ASN A 48 1.36 5.10 5.10
C ASN A 48 1.12 4.57 3.68
N HIS A 49 0.20 3.62 3.53
CA HIS A 49 -0.13 3.01 2.25
C HIS A 49 -0.76 3.99 1.24
N PHE A 50 -1.17 5.19 1.66
CA PHE A 50 -1.87 6.19 0.83
C PHE A 50 -0.94 6.97 -0.10
N ALA A 51 -0.39 6.32 -1.13
CA ALA A 51 0.60 6.93 -2.03
C ALA A 51 -0.01 7.86 -3.08
N ALA A 52 -1.15 7.53 -3.67
CA ALA A 52 -1.68 8.25 -4.84
C ALA A 52 -3.21 8.39 -4.87
N SER A 53 -3.91 7.86 -3.88
CA SER A 53 -5.36 7.98 -3.79
C SER A 53 -5.80 9.46 -3.64
N PRO A 54 -6.97 9.83 -4.20
CA PRO A 54 -7.55 11.15 -3.98
C PRO A 54 -8.04 11.29 -2.52
N PRO A 55 -8.18 12.51 -1.99
CA PRO A 55 -8.73 12.73 -0.66
C PRO A 55 -10.08 12.02 -0.45
N THR A 56 -10.29 11.49 0.74
CA THR A 56 -11.55 10.87 1.20
C THR A 56 -12.06 11.60 2.45
N PRO A 57 -13.32 11.39 2.88
CA PRO A 57 -13.82 11.95 4.13
C PRO A 57 -12.96 11.57 5.35
N ASP A 58 -12.47 10.33 5.39
CA ASP A 58 -11.63 9.82 6.49
C ASP A 58 -10.14 10.21 6.34
N MET A 59 -9.72 10.62 5.15
CA MET A 59 -8.35 11.04 4.83
C MET A 59 -8.37 12.28 3.92
N PRO A 60 -8.45 13.49 4.48
CA PRO A 60 -8.72 14.72 3.72
C PRO A 60 -7.52 15.23 2.92
N PHE A 61 -6.40 14.50 2.93
CA PHE A 61 -5.19 14.83 2.19
C PHE A 61 -5.02 13.88 1.02
N ALA A 62 -4.51 14.37 -0.10
CA ALA A 62 -4.16 13.53 -1.24
C ALA A 62 -2.95 12.64 -0.89
N GLY A 63 -2.80 11.54 -1.62
CA GLY A 63 -1.64 10.67 -1.48
C GLY A 63 -0.31 11.40 -1.64
N TRP A 64 0.68 10.98 -0.86
CA TRP A 64 1.98 11.66 -0.72
C TRP A 64 2.80 11.71 -2.02
N TRP A 65 2.44 10.92 -3.03
CA TRP A 65 2.97 10.89 -4.40
C TRP A 65 1.90 11.02 -5.49
N SER A 66 0.78 11.69 -5.21
CA SER A 66 -0.30 11.97 -6.18
C SER A 66 0.13 12.76 -7.44
N GLY A 67 1.30 13.39 -7.41
CA GLY A 67 1.93 14.03 -8.58
C GLY A 67 2.73 13.07 -9.48
N LEU A 68 3.09 11.88 -9.00
CA LEU A 68 3.96 10.92 -9.69
C LEU A 68 3.22 9.66 -10.16
N VAL A 69 2.25 9.20 -9.39
CA VAL A 69 1.57 7.91 -9.66
C VAL A 69 0.19 8.19 -10.25
N GLY A 70 -0.01 7.79 -11.51
CA GLY A 70 -1.30 7.86 -12.21
C GLY A 70 -1.15 8.22 -13.70
N PRO A 71 -2.23 8.12 -14.50
CA PRO A 71 -2.19 8.48 -15.91
C PRO A 71 -1.81 9.95 -16.13
N GLY A 72 -0.88 10.22 -17.06
CA GLY A 72 -0.46 11.57 -17.42
C GLY A 72 0.33 12.30 -16.32
N LYS A 73 0.82 11.58 -15.31
CA LYS A 73 1.81 12.05 -14.33
C LYS A 73 3.23 11.84 -14.90
N ALA A 74 4.23 12.34 -14.17
CA ALA A 74 5.66 12.41 -14.50
C ALA A 74 6.15 11.52 -15.66
#